data_AF-A0A2D7WZJ8-F1
#
_entry.id   AF-A0A2D7WZJ8-F1
#
_cell.length_a   1.000
_cell.length_b   1.000
_cell.length_c   1.000
_cell.angle_alpha   90.00
_cell.angle_beta   90.00
_cell.angle_gamma   90.00
#
_symmetry.space_group_name_H-M   'P 1'
#
loop_
_entity.id
_entity.type
_entity.pdbx_description
1 polymer ?
#
loop_
_entity_poly.entity_id
_entity_poly.type
_entity_poly.pdbx_seq_one_letter_code
_entity_poly.pdbx_strand_id
1 'polypeptide(L)'
;MAEKKKKASTKKKAAPKKAAKPKPKPKAVPKGPSKAGLASSLKEKGIPLPVSGEASDMEHRLKHWKSGRGYMVRLHRNAGVRFKDHPLSLLDAPRKALYWLPDSEMAEKILATRRVVVVGRISEPSSNMIVIDVPSDYDTRFA
;
A
#
# COMPACT_ATOMS: atom_id res chain seq x y z
N MET A 1 -47.53 9.05 -71.30
CA MET A 1 -48.32 8.62 -70.13
C MET A 1 -47.43 8.69 -68.91
N ALA A 2 -47.66 9.64 -68.00
CA ALA A 2 -46.92 9.79 -66.75
C ALA A 2 -47.89 9.57 -65.59
N GLU A 3 -47.65 8.50 -64.83
CA GLU A 3 -48.54 8.00 -63.80
C GLU A 3 -48.03 8.35 -62.38
N LYS A 4 -48.84 9.18 -61.70
CA LYS A 4 -49.23 9.16 -60.27
C LYS A 4 -48.21 9.23 -59.11
N LYS A 5 -48.64 10.10 -58.16
CA LYS A 5 -48.68 9.94 -56.68
C LYS A 5 -47.34 10.21 -55.96
N LYS A 6 -47.26 10.88 -54.80
CA LYS A 6 -48.19 11.02 -53.67
C LYS A 6 -47.65 12.09 -52.67
N LYS A 7 -48.58 12.82 -52.05
CA LYS A 7 -48.68 13.22 -50.62
C LYS A 7 -47.59 14.09 -49.95
N ALA A 8 -48.04 15.31 -49.63
CA ALA A 8 -48.15 15.92 -48.29
C ALA A 8 -47.06 15.63 -47.23
N SER A 9 -46.48 16.69 -46.65
CA SER A 9 -46.85 17.16 -45.31
C SER A 9 -45.90 18.23 -44.77
N THR A 10 -46.51 19.24 -44.18
CA THR A 10 -45.97 20.39 -43.45
C THR A 10 -45.20 19.95 -42.20
N LYS A 11 -44.00 20.51 -41.95
CA LYS A 11 -43.50 20.65 -40.56
C LYS A 11 -42.58 21.85 -40.37
N LYS A 12 -43.23 22.95 -39.97
CA LYS A 12 -42.86 23.93 -38.94
C LYS A 12 -41.43 23.82 -38.37
N LYS A 13 -40.67 24.91 -38.55
CA LYS A 13 -39.56 25.38 -37.69
C LYS A 13 -39.86 25.08 -36.22
N ALA A 14 -39.03 24.24 -35.59
CA ALA A 14 -38.99 24.07 -34.14
C ALA A 14 -37.86 24.96 -33.57
N ALA A 15 -38.22 25.73 -32.55
CA ALA A 15 -37.40 26.70 -31.83
C ALA A 15 -36.15 26.09 -31.17
N PRO A 16 -35.09 26.89 -30.92
CA PRO A 16 -33.87 26.41 -30.29
C PRO A 16 -34.13 25.99 -28.84
N LYS A 17 -33.74 24.76 -28.49
CA LYS A 17 -33.78 24.27 -27.11
C LYS A 17 -32.80 25.08 -26.26
N LYS A 18 -33.35 25.68 -25.20
CA LYS A 18 -32.67 26.31 -24.07
C LYS A 18 -31.38 25.57 -23.67
N ALA A 19 -30.29 26.32 -23.58
CA ALA A 19 -29.06 25.89 -22.92
C ALA A 19 -29.37 25.43 -21.48
N ALA A 20 -29.18 24.15 -21.21
CA ALA A 20 -29.27 23.60 -19.87
C ALA A 20 -28.07 24.12 -19.07
N LYS A 21 -28.36 24.88 -18.01
CA LYS A 21 -27.37 25.30 -17.01
C LYS A 21 -26.60 24.06 -16.50
N PRO A 22 -25.26 24.08 -16.44
CA PRO A 22 -24.52 22.96 -15.86
C PRO A 22 -24.88 22.82 -14.39
N LYS A 23 -25.32 21.62 -14.00
CA LYS A 23 -25.59 21.26 -12.59
C LYS A 23 -24.33 21.54 -11.75
N PRO A 24 -24.46 22.11 -10.54
CA PRO A 24 -23.32 22.29 -9.65
C PRO A 24 -22.75 20.91 -9.28
N LYS A 25 -21.45 20.73 -9.53
CA LYS A 25 -20.70 19.55 -9.07
C LYS A 25 -20.86 19.48 -7.54
N PRO A 26 -21.29 18.35 -6.96
CA PRO A 26 -21.33 18.22 -5.51
C PRO A 26 -19.91 18.38 -4.99
N LYS A 27 -19.73 19.35 -4.08
CA LYS A 27 -18.48 19.60 -3.36
C LYS A 27 -18.00 18.27 -2.78
N ALA A 28 -16.79 17.86 -3.15
CA ALA A 28 -16.14 16.69 -2.59
C ALA A 28 -16.05 16.88 -1.07
N VAL A 29 -16.85 16.11 -0.34
CA VAL A 29 -16.68 15.88 1.10
C VAL A 29 -15.21 15.47 1.29
N PRO A 30 -14.46 16.02 2.26
CA PRO A 30 -13.12 15.57 2.56
C PRO A 30 -13.24 14.12 3.06
N LYS A 31 -13.19 13.18 2.13
CA LYS A 31 -13.14 11.76 2.44
C LYS A 31 -11.80 11.55 3.12
N GLY A 32 -11.84 11.21 4.40
CA GLY A 32 -10.73 10.52 5.06
C GLY A 32 -10.13 9.49 4.10
N PRO A 33 -8.82 9.28 4.16
CA PRO A 33 -8.04 8.69 3.08
C PRO A 33 -8.75 7.46 2.51
N SER A 34 -9.25 7.62 1.28
CA SER A 34 -9.98 6.54 0.61
C SER A 34 -9.06 5.33 0.51
N LYS A 35 -9.55 4.11 0.78
CA LYS A 35 -8.76 2.86 0.65
C LYS A 35 -8.02 2.78 -0.70
N ALA A 36 -8.63 3.29 -1.77
CA ALA A 36 -8.02 3.37 -3.09
C ALA A 36 -6.87 4.40 -3.17
N GLY A 37 -6.98 5.52 -2.44
CA GLY A 37 -5.91 6.51 -2.31
C GLY A 37 -4.73 5.95 -1.51
N LEU A 38 -5.01 5.28 -0.38
CA LEU A 38 -3.97 4.60 0.42
C LEU A 38 -3.26 3.52 -0.40
N ALA A 39 -4.01 2.68 -1.12
CA ALA A 39 -3.44 1.67 -2.00
C ALA A 39 -2.60 2.27 -3.14
N SER A 40 -3.00 3.43 -3.67
CA SER A 40 -2.24 4.15 -4.70
C SER A 40 -0.94 4.72 -4.11
N SER A 41 -1.00 5.36 -2.95
CA SER A 41 0.19 5.89 -2.26
C SER A 41 1.17 4.79 -1.83
N LEU A 42 0.68 3.61 -1.44
CA LEU A 42 1.53 2.45 -1.17
C LEU A 42 2.24 1.98 -2.44
N LYS A 43 1.52 1.87 -3.57
CA LYS A 43 2.10 1.51 -4.87
C LYS A 43 3.12 2.54 -5.35
N GLU A 44 2.85 3.84 -5.19
CA GLU A 44 3.79 4.92 -5.52
C GLU A 44 5.07 4.83 -4.70
N LYS A 45 4.96 4.48 -3.41
CA LYS A 45 6.13 4.22 -2.56
C LYS A 45 6.80 2.86 -2.82
N GLY A 46 6.26 2.03 -3.70
CA GLY A 46 6.78 0.68 -3.98
C GLY A 46 6.58 -0.30 -2.83
N ILE A 47 5.63 -0.02 -1.93
CA ILE A 47 5.32 -0.86 -0.78
C ILE A 47 4.24 -1.88 -1.19
N PRO A 48 4.44 -3.19 -0.95
CA PRO A 48 3.40 -4.19 -1.23
C PRO A 48 2.15 -3.93 -0.39
N LEU A 49 0.98 -4.27 -0.94
CA LEU A 49 -0.29 -4.13 -0.24
C LEU A 49 -0.41 -5.19 0.88
N PRO A 50 -1.08 -4.87 2.00
CA PRO A 50 -1.38 -5.86 3.03
C PRO A 50 -2.37 -6.89 2.49
N VAL A 51 -2.17 -8.16 2.85
CA VAL A 51 -3.09 -9.25 2.50
C VAL A 51 -4.49 -8.99 3.10
N SER A 52 -4.54 -8.36 4.27
CA SER A 52 -5.78 -7.99 4.97
C SER A 52 -6.61 -6.94 4.21
N GLY A 53 -5.97 -6.09 3.40
CA GLY A 53 -6.65 -5.00 2.69
C GLY A 53 -7.32 -3.96 3.60
N GLU A 54 -6.99 -3.93 4.90
CA GLU A 54 -7.55 -2.96 5.85
C GLU A 54 -6.92 -1.58 5.67
N ALA A 55 -7.72 -0.53 5.91
CA ALA A 55 -7.25 0.85 5.82
C ALA A 55 -6.17 1.13 6.88
N SER A 56 -6.34 0.59 8.10
CA SER A 56 -5.40 0.74 9.21
C SER A 56 -4.04 0.12 8.89
N ASP A 57 -4.00 -1.08 8.31
CA ASP A 57 -2.75 -1.71 7.86
C ASP A 57 -2.05 -0.86 6.78
N MET A 58 -2.82 -0.29 5.85
CA MET A 58 -2.26 0.56 4.80
C MET A 58 -1.68 1.86 5.35
N GLU A 59 -2.36 2.50 6.31
CA GLU A 59 -1.87 3.70 7.00
C GLU A 59 -0.62 3.40 7.83
N HIS A 60 -0.62 2.29 8.55
CA HIS A 60 0.52 1.83 9.33
C HIS A 60 1.77 1.64 8.45
N ARG A 61 1.61 0.95 7.30
CA ARG A 61 2.69 0.80 6.32
C ARG A 61 3.15 2.15 5.77
N LEU A 62 2.24 3.06 5.45
CA LEU A 62 2.62 4.39 4.94
C LEU A 62 3.44 5.21 5.93
N LYS A 63 3.21 5.01 7.23
CA LYS A 63 3.90 5.71 8.32
C LYS A 63 5.27 5.11 8.63
N HIS A 64 5.36 3.79 8.74
CA HIS A 64 6.58 3.12 9.24
C HIS A 64 7.48 2.55 8.14
N TRP A 65 6.96 2.33 6.93
CA TRP A 65 7.74 1.77 5.85
C TRP A 65 8.30 2.87 4.95
N LYS A 66 9.59 2.74 4.65
CA LYS A 66 10.31 3.54 3.66
C LYS A 66 10.03 3.00 2.26
N SER A 67 10.23 3.85 1.26
CA SER A 67 10.10 3.45 -0.13
C SER A 67 11.20 2.48 -0.51
N GLY A 68 10.86 1.25 -0.89
CA GLY A 68 11.87 0.27 -1.27
C GLY A 68 11.44 -1.19 -1.15
N ARG A 69 12.37 -2.06 -1.55
CA ARG A 69 12.22 -3.52 -1.40
C ARG A 69 12.59 -3.91 0.04
N GLY A 70 11.81 -4.81 0.62
CA GLY A 70 12.11 -5.37 1.93
C GLY A 70 13.41 -6.17 1.95
N TYR A 71 13.97 -6.34 3.14
CA TYR A 71 15.19 -7.08 3.39
C TYR A 71 14.87 -8.53 3.73
N MET A 72 15.56 -9.44 3.07
CA MET A 72 15.61 -10.84 3.47
C MET A 72 16.81 -11.05 4.37
N VAL A 73 16.54 -11.43 5.62
CA VAL A 73 17.60 -11.60 6.61
C VAL A 73 17.57 -12.98 7.24
N ARG A 74 18.77 -13.45 7.61
CA ARG A 74 18.98 -14.60 8.47
C ARG A 74 19.65 -14.16 9.75
N LEU A 75 19.21 -14.71 10.87
CA LEU A 75 19.75 -14.36 12.18
C LEU A 75 21.06 -15.13 12.43
N HIS A 76 22.09 -14.46 12.96
CA HIS A 76 23.25 -15.15 13.51
C HIS A 76 22.92 -15.86 14.83
N ARG A 77 23.77 -16.84 15.18
CA ARG A 77 23.67 -17.57 16.45
C ARG A 77 23.66 -16.58 17.63
N ASN A 78 22.67 -16.75 18.51
CA ASN A 78 22.49 -15.99 19.76
C ASN A 78 22.27 -14.48 19.59
N ALA A 79 21.78 -14.03 18.43
CA ALA A 79 21.56 -12.60 18.22
C ALA A 79 20.48 -12.02 19.17
N GLY A 80 19.39 -12.74 19.46
CA GLY A 80 18.29 -12.21 20.29
C GLY A 80 18.61 -12.04 21.78
N VAL A 81 19.45 -12.92 22.35
CA VAL A 81 19.63 -13.04 23.81
C VAL A 81 20.20 -11.77 24.45
N ARG A 82 21.06 -11.04 23.74
CA ARG A 82 21.71 -9.82 24.24
C ARG A 82 20.91 -8.54 23.98
N PHE A 83 19.82 -8.63 23.23
CA PHE A 83 19.14 -7.48 22.64
C PHE A 83 17.65 -7.48 22.98
N LYS A 84 17.32 -7.70 24.26
CA LYS A 84 15.93 -7.77 24.76
C LYS A 84 15.15 -6.48 24.48
N ASP A 85 15.80 -5.33 24.66
CA ASP A 85 15.22 -3.99 24.46
C ASP A 85 15.51 -3.41 23.06
N HIS A 86 15.79 -4.27 22.07
CA HIS A 86 16.05 -3.87 20.70
C HIS A 86 15.05 -4.56 19.77
N PRO A 87 14.68 -3.98 18.61
CA PRO A 87 13.80 -4.66 17.63
C PRO A 87 14.34 -5.98 17.09
N LEU A 88 15.60 -6.30 17.39
CA LEU A 88 16.19 -7.58 17.02
C LEU A 88 15.61 -8.73 17.86
N SER A 89 15.05 -8.46 19.04
CA SER A 89 14.32 -9.45 19.84
C SER A 89 13.07 -10.00 19.15
N LEU A 90 12.52 -9.28 18.17
CA LEU A 90 11.38 -9.75 17.36
C LEU A 90 11.75 -10.96 16.48
N LEU A 91 13.04 -11.13 16.17
CA LEU A 91 13.56 -12.19 15.31
C LEU A 91 14.00 -13.43 16.11
N ASP A 92 13.12 -14.00 16.94
CA ASP A 92 13.46 -15.10 17.86
C ASP A 92 13.16 -16.52 17.34
N ALA A 93 12.68 -16.64 16.11
CA ALA A 93 12.31 -17.91 15.50
C ALA A 93 13.56 -18.76 15.09
N PRO A 94 13.37 -20.02 14.61
CA PRO A 94 14.42 -21.04 14.59
C PRO A 94 15.63 -20.69 13.69
N ARG A 95 16.78 -21.28 14.00
CA ARG A 95 18.13 -20.97 13.48
C ARG A 95 18.30 -20.86 11.95
N LYS A 96 17.38 -21.41 11.17
CA LYS A 96 17.42 -21.43 9.69
C LYS A 96 16.25 -20.66 9.05
N ALA A 97 15.43 -20.01 9.87
CA ALA A 97 14.32 -19.20 9.39
C ALA A 97 14.86 -18.03 8.54
N LEU A 98 14.16 -17.79 7.46
CA LEU A 98 14.38 -16.66 6.59
C LEU A 98 13.32 -15.63 6.95
N TYR A 99 13.76 -14.46 7.37
CA TYR A 99 12.86 -13.39 7.73
C TYR A 99 12.77 -12.39 6.59
N TRP A 100 11.57 -11.87 6.41
CA TRP A 100 11.35 -10.72 5.56
C TRP A 100 11.00 -9.54 6.44
N LEU A 101 11.76 -8.46 6.28
CA LEU A 101 11.58 -7.19 6.97
C LEU A 101 11.22 -6.12 5.94
N PRO A 102 10.21 -5.29 6.17
CA PRO A 102 9.96 -4.15 5.33
C PRO A 102 11.10 -3.14 5.44
N ASP A 103 11.35 -2.39 4.37
CA ASP A 103 12.27 -1.27 4.43
C ASP A 103 11.72 -0.24 5.43
N SER A 104 12.40 -0.03 6.55
CA SER A 104 11.90 0.73 7.69
C SER A 104 13.08 1.10 8.60
N GLU A 105 12.89 2.08 9.49
CA GLU A 105 13.90 2.40 10.51
C GLU A 105 14.18 1.21 11.44
N MET A 106 13.16 0.39 11.70
CA MET A 106 13.31 -0.86 12.42
C MET A 106 14.30 -1.79 11.72
N ALA A 107 14.15 -2.00 10.41
CA ALA A 107 15.05 -2.83 9.64
C ALA A 107 16.48 -2.26 9.65
N GLU A 108 16.66 -0.95 9.50
CA GLU A 108 17.98 -0.31 9.59
C GLU A 108 18.64 -0.52 10.95
N LYS A 109 17.92 -0.32 12.06
CA LYS A 109 18.44 -0.60 13.41
C LYS A 109 18.85 -2.06 13.55
N ILE A 110 18.04 -3.00 13.07
CA ILE A 110 18.36 -4.43 13.07
C ILE A 110 19.64 -4.71 12.28
N LEU A 111 19.76 -4.15 11.06
CA LEU A 111 20.93 -4.32 10.20
C LEU A 111 22.20 -3.71 10.82
N ALA A 112 22.08 -2.56 11.50
CA ALA A 112 23.19 -1.89 12.17
C ALA A 112 23.85 -2.76 13.25
N THR A 113 23.10 -3.67 13.87
CA THR A 113 23.66 -4.60 14.88
C THR A 113 24.71 -5.57 14.31
N ARG A 114 24.76 -5.75 12.98
CA ARG A 114 25.60 -6.76 12.29
C ARG A 114 25.39 -8.20 12.81
N ARG A 115 24.25 -8.46 13.47
CA ARG A 115 23.85 -9.80 13.94
C ARG A 115 22.89 -10.50 12.98
N VAL A 116 22.60 -9.88 11.86
CA VAL A 116 21.80 -10.43 10.76
C VAL A 116 22.63 -10.46 9.49
N VAL A 117 22.47 -11.54 8.72
CA VAL A 117 23.01 -11.67 7.37
C VAL A 117 21.91 -11.30 6.39
N VAL A 118 22.16 -10.29 5.56
CA VAL A 118 21.27 -9.96 4.44
C VAL A 118 21.50 -10.97 3.32
N VAL A 119 20.46 -11.73 2.99
CA VAL A 119 20.47 -12.69 1.86
C VAL A 119 20.14 -11.96 0.56
N GLY A 120 19.28 -10.95 0.62
CA GLY A 120 18.90 -10.15 -0.54
C GLY A 120 17.81 -9.13 -0.21
N ARG A 121 17.31 -8.46 -1.24
CA ARG A 121 16.17 -7.53 -1.15
C ARG A 121 15.06 -7.97 -2.10
N ILE A 122 13.84 -8.12 -1.58
CA ILE A 122 12.67 -8.58 -2.34
C ILE A 122 11.46 -7.72 -2.00
N SER A 123 10.62 -7.42 -3.00
CA SER A 123 9.41 -6.62 -2.82
C SER A 123 8.34 -7.35 -2.02
N GLU A 124 8.20 -8.66 -2.24
CA GLU A 124 7.18 -9.48 -1.61
C GLU A 124 7.80 -10.67 -0.89
N PRO A 125 7.34 -11.00 0.34
CA PRO A 125 7.80 -12.18 1.05
C PRO A 125 7.34 -13.46 0.34
N SER A 126 8.18 -14.50 0.30
CA SER A 126 7.74 -15.82 -0.16
C SER A 126 7.05 -16.59 0.97
N SER A 127 6.24 -17.60 0.63
CA SER A 127 5.47 -18.40 1.59
C SER A 127 6.31 -19.07 2.68
N ASN A 128 7.61 -19.27 2.44
CA ASN A 128 8.54 -19.88 3.41
C ASN A 128 9.23 -18.86 4.31
N MET A 129 8.90 -17.57 4.20
CA MET A 129 9.50 -16.50 5.00
C MET A 129 8.59 -16.08 6.15
N ILE A 130 9.21 -15.77 7.28
CA ILE A 130 8.52 -15.15 8.41
C ILE A 130 8.51 -13.65 8.17
N VAL A 131 7.32 -13.10 7.93
CA VAL A 131 7.10 -11.66 7.77
C VAL A 131 7.09 -11.03 9.15
N ILE A 132 8.02 -10.10 9.39
CA ILE A 132 8.02 -9.28 10.60
C ILE A 132 7.68 -7.87 10.19
N ASP A 133 6.46 -7.45 10.50
CA ASP A 133 6.04 -6.07 10.35
C ASP A 133 6.54 -5.23 11.53
N VAL A 134 6.58 -3.92 11.34
CA VAL A 134 6.84 -2.98 12.42
C VAL A 134 5.65 -3.05 13.38
N PRO A 135 5.85 -3.27 14.70
CA PRO A 135 4.73 -3.21 15.64
C PRO A 135 4.24 -1.77 15.82
N SER A 136 2.94 -1.57 16.02
CA SER A 136 2.35 -0.23 16.23
C SER A 136 2.98 0.52 17.41
N ASP A 137 3.44 -0.20 18.43
CA ASP A 137 4.13 0.34 19.62
C ASP A 137 5.65 0.49 19.43
N TYR A 138 6.16 0.44 18.20
CA TYR A 138 7.59 0.50 17.93
C TYR A 138 8.27 1.73 18.54
N ASP A 139 7.64 2.90 18.38
CA ASP A 139 8.17 4.18 18.87
C ASP A 139 8.15 4.28 20.40
N THR A 140 7.25 3.58 21.09
CA THR A 140 7.19 3.63 22.57
C THR A 140 8.02 2.52 23.21
N ARG A 141 8.15 1.37 22.55
CA ARG A 141 8.84 0.19 23.06
C ARG A 141 10.34 0.20 22.82
N PHE A 142 10.82 0.88 21.77
CA PHE A 142 12.23 0.87 21.34
C PHE A 142 12.78 2.27 21.02
N ALA A 143 12.19 3.32 21.60
CA ALA A 143 12.71 4.70 21.56
C ALA A 143 14.00 4.86 22.35
#